data_AF-A0A6J0N8E0-F1
#
_entry.id   AF-A0A6J0N8E0-F1
#
_cell.length_a   1.000
_cell.length_b   1.000
_cell.length_c   1.000
_cell.angle_alpha   90.00
_cell.angle_beta   90.00
_cell.angle_gamma   90.00
#
_symmetry.space_group_name_H-M   'P 1'
#
loop_
_entity.id
_entity.type
_entity.pdbx_description
1 polymer ?
#
loop_
_entity_poly.entity_id
_entity_poly.type
_entity_poly.pdbx_seq_one_letter_code
_entity_poly.pdbx_strand_id
1 'polypeptide(L)'
;MNPPPSKPPQVIALSALLQNRNGKTLNVVSTGLRLSHEQSQSQEQLLSSSSMRPGDLAGESERQRDELDSFIQTQGEELRRALALNGERRYVELLYAAEELAGRRVREKEAELEKATRLHAELEARAAQLTEEARAWQLRAATREAEVYSLQAHLQKAIASQATAEKQSTIGGETEDAESVFVDPERIELIGPRCRICMLKSATVMAMPCRHLILCKGCDGGGGAVRACPICLAVKNYGVEVLYV
;
A
#
# COMPACT_ATOMS: atom_id res chain seq x y z
N MET A 1 12.21 0.19 -8.18
CA MET A 1 11.70 -0.71 -7.13
C MET A 1 10.19 -0.74 -7.29
N ASN A 2 9.65 -1.72 -8.02
CA ASN A 2 8.21 -1.84 -8.23
C ASN A 2 7.57 -2.47 -6.98
N PRO A 3 6.41 -1.98 -6.51
CA PRO A 3 5.67 -2.64 -5.45
C PRO A 3 5.16 -4.00 -5.93
N PRO A 4 5.08 -5.01 -5.04
CA PRO A 4 4.58 -6.33 -5.41
C PRO A 4 3.10 -6.25 -5.82
N PRO A 5 2.63 -7.10 -6.76
CA PRO A 5 1.25 -7.10 -7.19
C PRO A 5 0.30 -7.43 -6.04
N SER A 6 -0.75 -6.63 -5.88
CA SER A 6 -1.84 -6.84 -4.93
C SER A 6 -2.52 -8.18 -5.18
N LYS A 7 -2.64 -9.01 -4.14
CA LYS A 7 -3.40 -10.26 -4.17
C LYS A 7 -4.84 -9.98 -4.64
N PRO A 8 -5.40 -10.78 -5.56
CA PRO A 8 -6.78 -10.61 -5.98
C PRO A 8 -7.73 -10.84 -4.79
N PRO A 9 -8.87 -10.13 -4.74
CA PRO A 9 -9.84 -10.32 -3.68
C PRO A 9 -10.31 -11.78 -3.70
N GLN A 10 -10.17 -12.47 -2.58
CA GLN A 10 -10.76 -13.79 -2.40
C GLN A 10 -12.27 -13.62 -2.46
N VAL A 11 -12.85 -13.92 -3.62
CA VAL A 11 -14.29 -13.99 -3.81
C VAL A 11 -14.74 -15.21 -3.01
N ILE A 12 -15.22 -14.97 -1.79
CA ILE A 12 -15.86 -16.01 -0.99
C ILE A 12 -17.10 -16.43 -1.77
N ALA A 13 -17.03 -17.58 -2.41
CA ALA A 13 -18.16 -18.16 -3.13
C ALA A 13 -19.36 -18.25 -2.18
N LEU A 14 -20.53 -17.80 -2.64
CA LEU A 14 -21.77 -17.80 -1.85
C LEU A 14 -22.12 -19.20 -1.30
N SER A 15 -21.61 -20.25 -1.94
CA SER A 15 -21.65 -21.64 -1.48
C SER A 15 -20.93 -21.88 -0.16
N ALA A 16 -19.82 -21.19 0.14
CA ALA A 16 -19.06 -21.35 1.38
C ALA A 16 -19.78 -20.76 2.60
N LEU A 17 -20.57 -19.69 2.41
CA LEU A 17 -21.41 -19.10 3.47
C LEU A 17 -22.64 -19.98 3.79
N LEU A 18 -23.17 -20.69 2.80
CA LEU A 18 -24.26 -21.66 3.00
C LEU A 18 -23.79 -22.95 3.70
N GLN A 19 -22.54 -23.36 3.47
CA GLN A 19 -21.98 -24.57 4.07
C GLN A 19 -21.66 -24.41 5.57
N ASN A 20 -21.27 -23.23 6.02
CA ASN A 20 -20.89 -22.99 7.43
C ASN A 20 -22.10 -22.88 8.38
N ARG A 21 -23.34 -22.86 7.86
CA ARG A 21 -24.57 -22.74 8.65
C ARG A 21 -25.39 -24.03 8.75
N ASN A 22 -24.98 -25.11 8.08
CA ASN A 22 -25.67 -26.41 8.11
C ASN A 22 -25.30 -27.31 9.31
N GLY A 23 -24.63 -26.78 10.34
CA GLY A 23 -24.20 -27.54 11.53
C GLY A 23 -25.27 -27.72 12.62
N LYS A 24 -26.52 -27.28 12.43
CA LYS A 24 -27.57 -27.46 13.44
C LYS A 24 -28.93 -27.75 12.80
N THR A 25 -29.46 -28.92 13.18
CA THR A 25 -30.83 -29.43 13.02
C THR A 25 -31.30 -29.68 11.58
N LEU A 26 -30.90 -30.83 11.03
CA LEU A 26 -31.79 -31.63 10.19
C LEU A 26 -32.98 -32.05 11.05
N ASN A 27 -34.07 -31.28 11.02
CA ASN A 27 -35.38 -31.80 11.39
C ASN A 27 -35.79 -32.80 10.31
N VAL A 28 -35.40 -34.05 10.52
CA VAL A 28 -35.97 -35.22 9.85
C VAL A 28 -37.46 -35.22 10.18
N VAL A 29 -38.28 -34.74 9.25
CA VAL A 29 -39.72 -35.01 9.27
C VAL A 29 -39.86 -36.45 8.83
N SER A 30 -39.99 -37.34 9.81
CA SER A 30 -40.33 -38.75 9.59
C SER A 30 -41.78 -38.80 9.10
N THR A 31 -41.97 -38.87 7.79
CA THR A 31 -43.25 -39.33 7.23
C THR A 31 -43.35 -40.82 7.54
N GLY A 32 -44.05 -41.14 8.62
CA GLY A 32 -44.22 -42.50 9.12
C GLY A 32 -44.94 -43.40 8.12
N LEU A 33 -44.17 -44.12 7.31
CA LEU A 33 -44.61 -45.32 6.60
C LEU A 33 -43.69 -46.47 7.07
N ARG A 34 -44.04 -47.04 8.22
CA ARG A 34 -43.42 -48.28 8.73
C ARG A 34 -44.29 -49.43 8.26
N LEU A 35 -43.89 -50.09 7.16
CA LEU A 35 -44.44 -51.38 6.75
C LEU A 35 -43.75 -52.47 7.58
N SER A 36 -44.38 -52.86 8.69
CA SER A 36 -44.00 -54.05 9.45
C SER A 36 -44.80 -55.24 8.94
N HIS A 37 -44.12 -56.10 8.16
CA HIS A 37 -44.60 -57.42 7.78
C HIS A 37 -44.33 -58.37 8.95
N GLU A 38 -45.36 -58.78 9.68
CA GLU A 38 -45.31 -59.94 10.57
C GLU A 38 -46.40 -60.94 10.19
N GLN A 39 -45.91 -62.09 9.75
CA GLN A 39 -46.66 -63.31 9.50
C GLN A 39 -46.83 -64.02 10.85
N SER A 40 -48.05 -64.19 11.32
CA SER A 40 -48.39 -65.20 12.35
C SER A 40 -49.84 -65.63 12.22
N GLN A 41 -49.99 -66.91 11.91
CA GLN A 41 -51.22 -67.69 11.95
C GLN A 41 -51.77 -67.70 13.38
N SER A 42 -53.08 -67.51 13.54
CA SER A 42 -53.97 -68.36 14.36
C SER A 42 -55.37 -67.73 14.51
N GLN A 43 -56.34 -68.48 14.01
CA GLN A 43 -57.62 -68.79 14.67
C GLN A 43 -58.72 -67.72 14.71
N GLU A 44 -59.64 -67.89 13.74
CA GLU A 44 -61.08 -68.00 13.95
C GLU A 44 -61.60 -67.57 15.34
N GLN A 45 -62.17 -66.36 15.41
CA GLN A 45 -63.40 -66.15 16.17
C GLN A 45 -64.08 -64.84 15.75
N LEU A 46 -65.33 -65.00 15.27
CA LEU A 46 -66.37 -63.97 15.18
C LEU A 46 -66.16 -62.90 14.09
N LEU A 47 -66.27 -63.36 12.84
CA LEU A 47 -66.85 -62.53 11.77
C LEU A 47 -68.25 -62.10 12.22
N SER A 48 -68.36 -60.93 12.85
CA SER A 48 -69.61 -60.18 12.89
C SER A 48 -69.88 -59.71 11.46
N SER A 49 -70.48 -60.60 10.69
CA SER A 49 -70.99 -60.35 9.35
C SER A 49 -72.17 -59.38 9.43
N SER A 50 -71.86 -58.10 9.58
CA SER A 50 -72.76 -57.06 9.10
C SER A 50 -72.87 -57.25 7.60
N SER A 51 -74.04 -57.69 7.15
CA SER A 51 -74.42 -57.76 5.74
C SER A 51 -74.49 -56.35 5.18
N MET A 52 -73.34 -55.77 4.86
CA MET A 52 -73.24 -54.55 4.06
C MET A 52 -73.29 -54.97 2.60
N ARG A 53 -74.27 -54.44 1.86
CA ARG A 53 -74.42 -54.78 0.44
C ARG A 53 -73.17 -54.28 -0.30
N PRO A 54 -72.72 -54.94 -1.38
CA PRO A 54 -71.52 -54.53 -2.13
C PRO A 54 -71.50 -53.04 -2.56
N GLY A 55 -72.67 -52.40 -2.68
CA GLY A 55 -72.80 -50.97 -2.97
C GLY A 55 -72.44 -50.02 -1.83
N ASP A 56 -72.54 -50.41 -0.56
CA ASP A 56 -72.24 -49.53 0.59
C ASP A 56 -70.73 -49.41 0.84
N LEU A 57 -69.95 -50.46 0.57
CA LEU A 57 -68.48 -50.45 0.68
C LEU A 57 -67.83 -49.57 -0.41
N ALA A 58 -68.41 -49.56 -1.61
CA ALA A 58 -67.95 -48.69 -2.69
C ALA A 58 -68.15 -47.21 -2.32
N GLY A 59 -69.30 -46.85 -1.74
CA GLY A 59 -69.56 -45.48 -1.30
C GLY A 59 -68.68 -45.03 -0.12
N GLU A 60 -68.36 -45.91 0.83
CA GLU A 60 -67.40 -45.61 1.92
C GLU A 60 -65.98 -45.39 1.38
N SER A 61 -65.55 -46.24 0.43
CA SER A 61 -64.24 -46.11 -0.23
C SER A 61 -64.12 -44.82 -1.04
N GLU A 62 -65.19 -44.41 -1.73
CA GLU A 62 -65.24 -43.12 -2.43
C GLU A 62 -65.19 -41.93 -1.47
N ARG A 63 -65.95 -41.96 -0.37
CA ARG A 63 -65.86 -40.92 0.68
C ARG A 63 -64.46 -40.80 1.26
N GLN A 64 -63.85 -41.93 1.61
CA GLN A 64 -62.48 -41.96 2.13
C GLN A 64 -61.47 -41.42 1.12
N ARG A 65 -61.65 -41.72 -0.17
CA ARG A 65 -60.80 -41.17 -1.24
C ARG A 65 -60.94 -39.66 -1.34
N ASP A 66 -62.16 -39.14 -1.33
CA ASP A 66 -62.43 -37.71 -1.44
C ASP A 66 -61.92 -36.93 -0.19
N GLU A 67 -62.06 -37.52 1.00
CA GLU A 67 -61.47 -36.98 2.23
C GLU A 67 -59.94 -36.93 2.16
N LEU A 68 -59.31 -38.00 1.64
CA LEU A 68 -57.88 -38.06 1.46
C LEU A 68 -57.40 -37.01 0.45
N ASP A 69 -58.11 -36.88 -0.68
CA ASP A 69 -57.78 -35.90 -1.73
C ASP A 69 -57.94 -34.47 -1.20
N SER A 70 -59.02 -34.18 -0.47
CA SER A 70 -59.23 -32.88 0.20
C SER A 70 -58.14 -32.57 1.22
N PHE A 71 -57.74 -33.57 2.01
CA PHE A 71 -56.65 -33.44 2.98
C PHE A 71 -55.31 -33.16 2.27
N ILE A 72 -54.98 -33.93 1.24
CA ILE A 72 -53.75 -33.74 0.44
C ILE A 72 -53.73 -32.35 -0.20
N GLN A 73 -54.87 -31.90 -0.75
CA GLN A 73 -54.98 -30.59 -1.36
C GLN A 73 -54.76 -29.47 -0.33
N THR A 74 -55.39 -29.56 0.84
CA THR A 74 -55.25 -28.59 1.92
C THR A 74 -53.81 -28.51 2.43
N GLN A 75 -53.18 -29.66 2.71
CA GLN A 75 -51.78 -29.73 3.14
C GLN A 75 -50.84 -29.19 2.05
N GLY A 76 -51.12 -29.47 0.79
CA GLY A 76 -50.36 -28.94 -0.35
C GLY A 76 -50.44 -27.41 -0.44
N GLU A 77 -51.61 -26.83 -0.19
CA GLU A 77 -51.81 -25.37 -0.18
C GLU A 77 -51.14 -24.69 1.02
N GLU A 78 -51.21 -25.30 2.20
CA GLU A 78 -50.48 -24.83 3.39
C GLU A 78 -48.97 -24.83 3.16
N LEU A 79 -48.44 -25.93 2.61
CA LEU A 79 -47.02 -26.03 2.28
C LEU A 79 -46.60 -24.99 1.24
N ARG A 80 -47.39 -24.81 0.16
CA ARG A 80 -47.11 -23.78 -0.86
C ARG A 80 -47.08 -22.38 -0.25
N ARG A 81 -48.05 -22.04 0.61
CA ARG A 81 -48.09 -20.74 1.32
C ARG A 81 -46.88 -20.56 2.25
N ALA A 82 -46.54 -21.58 3.03
CA ALA A 82 -45.40 -21.53 3.94
C ALA A 82 -44.07 -21.37 3.19
N LEU A 83 -43.88 -22.07 2.07
CA LEU A 83 -42.69 -21.96 1.23
C LEU A 83 -42.58 -20.57 0.59
N ALA A 84 -43.68 -20.00 0.09
CA ALA A 84 -43.69 -18.65 -0.48
C ALA A 84 -43.27 -17.60 0.56
N LEU A 85 -43.90 -17.61 1.74
CA LEU A 85 -43.59 -16.68 2.83
C LEU A 85 -42.16 -16.85 3.36
N ASN A 86 -41.68 -18.09 3.49
CA ASN A 86 -40.30 -18.34 3.90
C ASN A 86 -39.29 -17.92 2.82
N GLY A 87 -39.62 -18.11 1.55
CA GLY A 87 -38.80 -17.65 0.43
C GLY A 87 -38.66 -16.13 0.41
N GLU A 88 -39.78 -15.42 0.55
CA GLU A 88 -39.81 -13.95 0.61
C GLU A 88 -39.02 -13.41 1.80
N ARG A 89 -39.26 -13.91 3.02
CA ARG A 89 -38.51 -13.50 4.21
C ARG A 89 -37.01 -13.71 4.05
N ARG A 90 -36.61 -14.90 3.58
CA ARG A 90 -35.19 -15.22 3.38
C ARG A 90 -34.54 -14.38 2.30
N TYR A 91 -35.28 -14.00 1.26
CA TYR A 91 -34.79 -13.09 0.23
C TYR A 91 -34.55 -11.69 0.79
N VAL A 92 -35.51 -11.14 1.55
CA VAL A 92 -35.37 -9.83 2.21
C VAL A 92 -34.18 -9.81 3.19
N GLU A 93 -34.03 -10.85 4.01
CA GLU A 93 -32.89 -10.97 4.93
C GLU A 93 -31.54 -11.01 4.20
N LEU A 94 -31.47 -11.72 3.08
CA LEU A 94 -30.26 -11.79 2.25
C LEU A 94 -29.93 -10.43 1.63
N LEU A 95 -30.93 -9.73 1.11
CA LEU A 95 -30.75 -8.39 0.56
C LEU A 95 -30.24 -7.43 1.63
N TYR A 96 -30.88 -7.38 2.80
CA TYR A 96 -30.45 -6.52 3.90
C TYR A 96 -29.02 -6.82 4.35
N ALA A 97 -28.65 -8.10 4.46
CA ALA A 97 -27.29 -8.49 4.82
C ALA A 97 -26.25 -8.06 3.74
N ALA A 98 -26.62 -8.16 2.46
CA ALA A 98 -25.78 -7.73 1.36
C ALA A 98 -25.62 -6.20 1.31
N GLU A 99 -26.72 -5.45 1.49
CA GLU A 99 -26.73 -3.99 1.57
C GLU A 99 -25.89 -3.48 2.73
N GLU A 100 -26.01 -4.08 3.91
CA GLU A 100 -25.25 -3.67 5.09
C GLU A 100 -23.75 -4.01 4.95
N LEU A 101 -23.40 -5.14 4.32
CA LEU A 101 -22.01 -5.43 3.96
C LEU A 101 -21.45 -4.43 2.94
N ALA A 102 -22.21 -4.13 1.88
CA ALA A 102 -21.83 -3.16 0.86
C ALA A 102 -21.68 -1.76 1.47
N GLY A 103 -22.62 -1.35 2.32
CA GLY A 103 -22.60 -0.08 3.04
C GLY A 103 -21.38 0.07 3.94
N ARG A 104 -21.00 -0.97 4.70
CA ARG A 104 -19.74 -0.95 5.47
C ARG A 104 -18.53 -0.78 4.57
N ARG A 105 -18.46 -1.53 3.47
CA ARG A 105 -17.34 -1.45 2.52
C ARG A 105 -17.22 -0.06 1.89
N VAL A 106 -18.34 0.56 1.53
CA VAL A 106 -18.37 1.93 0.99
C VAL A 106 -17.84 2.91 2.03
N ARG A 107 -18.33 2.86 3.28
CA ARG A 107 -17.85 3.75 4.36
C ARG A 107 -16.36 3.59 4.65
N GLU A 108 -15.83 2.37 4.63
CA GLU A 108 -14.39 2.11 4.75
C GLU A 108 -13.59 2.78 3.62
N LYS A 109 -14.06 2.66 2.38
CA LYS A 109 -13.41 3.25 1.21
C LYS A 109 -13.51 4.77 1.21
N GLU A 110 -14.64 5.33 1.61
CA GLU A 110 -14.82 6.77 1.80
C GLU A 110 -13.85 7.32 2.84
N ALA A 111 -13.66 6.63 3.97
CA ALA A 111 -12.70 7.03 5.00
C ALA A 111 -11.24 6.94 4.51
N GLU A 112 -10.89 5.95 3.70
CA GLU A 112 -9.58 5.87 3.02
C GLU A 112 -9.38 7.03 2.05
N LEU A 113 -10.40 7.35 1.24
CA LEU A 113 -10.37 8.47 0.29
C LEU A 113 -10.26 9.81 1.02
N GLU A 114 -10.98 10.01 2.13
CA GLU A 114 -10.88 11.23 2.91
C GLU A 114 -9.47 11.43 3.49
N LYS A 115 -8.83 10.35 3.99
CA LYS A 115 -7.43 10.43 4.44
C LYS A 115 -6.49 10.75 3.28
N ALA A 116 -6.67 10.10 2.13
CA ALA A 116 -5.84 10.34 0.96
C ALA A 116 -5.98 11.77 0.43
N THR A 117 -7.20 12.31 0.40
CA THR A 117 -7.48 13.69 -0.04
C THR A 117 -6.90 14.73 0.92
N ARG A 118 -6.98 14.51 2.24
CA ARG A 118 -6.30 15.37 3.23
C ARG A 118 -4.79 15.40 3.02
N LEU A 119 -4.16 14.23 2.89
CA LEU A 119 -2.73 14.14 2.62
C LEU A 119 -2.35 14.78 1.29
N HIS A 120 -3.17 14.59 0.26
CA HIS A 120 -2.96 15.21 -1.05
C HIS A 120 -2.97 16.74 -0.93
N ALA A 121 -3.97 17.31 -0.25
CA ALA A 121 -4.06 18.75 -0.02
C ALA A 121 -2.87 19.29 0.79
N GLU A 122 -2.42 18.57 1.82
CA GLU A 122 -1.23 18.94 2.59
C GLU A 122 0.04 18.95 1.73
N LEU A 123 0.20 17.94 0.86
CA LEU A 123 1.35 17.85 -0.04
C LEU A 123 1.30 18.93 -1.14
N GLU A 124 0.13 19.23 -1.69
CA GLU A 124 -0.05 20.32 -2.65
C GLU A 124 0.27 21.68 -2.04
N ALA A 125 -0.18 21.94 -0.81
CA ALA A 125 0.15 23.16 -0.10
C ALA A 125 1.67 23.29 0.14
N ARG A 126 2.34 22.21 0.54
CA ARG A 126 3.81 22.20 0.70
C ARG A 126 4.53 22.40 -0.62
N ALA A 127 4.05 21.78 -1.71
CA ALA A 127 4.62 21.96 -3.03
C ALA A 127 4.49 23.43 -3.48
N ALA A 128 3.31 24.04 -3.30
CA ALA A 128 3.08 25.45 -3.61
C ALA A 128 4.04 26.34 -2.81
N GLN A 129 4.15 26.15 -1.49
CA GLN A 129 5.08 26.89 -0.63
C GLN A 129 6.53 26.78 -1.11
N LEU A 130 7.03 25.56 -1.37
CA LEU A 130 8.39 25.35 -1.84
C LEU A 130 8.64 26.00 -3.22
N THR A 131 7.63 26.01 -4.10
CA THR A 131 7.77 26.70 -5.40
C THR A 131 7.85 28.22 -5.24
N GLU A 132 7.12 28.80 -4.30
CA GLU A 132 7.20 30.23 -3.99
C GLU A 132 8.55 30.59 -3.37
N GLU A 133 9.01 29.79 -2.40
CA GLU A 133 10.33 29.96 -1.80
C GLU A 133 11.46 29.84 -2.85
N ALA A 134 11.39 28.85 -3.74
CA ALA A 134 12.35 28.68 -4.81
C ALA A 134 12.39 29.90 -5.75
N ARG A 135 11.22 30.43 -6.14
CA ARG A 135 11.13 31.66 -6.95
C ARG A 135 11.71 32.87 -6.22
N ALA A 136 11.43 33.01 -4.92
CA ALA A 136 11.97 34.10 -4.12
C ALA A 136 13.51 34.02 -4.03
N TRP A 137 14.07 32.82 -3.85
CA TRP A 137 15.51 32.60 -3.87
C TRP A 137 16.13 32.87 -5.24
N GLN A 138 15.49 32.46 -6.33
CA GLN A 138 15.93 32.77 -7.70
C GLN A 138 15.96 34.27 -7.96
N LEU A 139 14.93 35.01 -7.55
CA LEU A 139 14.90 36.46 -7.68
C LEU A 139 16.02 37.13 -6.86
N ARG A 140 16.26 36.66 -5.64
CA ARG A 140 17.39 37.13 -4.82
C ARG A 140 18.73 36.83 -5.47
N ALA A 141 18.91 35.65 -6.06
CA ALA A 141 20.14 35.32 -6.77
C ALA A 141 20.34 36.25 -7.98
N ALA A 142 19.32 36.44 -8.82
CA ALA A 142 19.40 37.30 -10.00
C ALA A 142 19.70 38.78 -9.66
N THR A 143 19.10 39.30 -8.59
CA THR A 143 19.41 40.66 -8.11
C THR A 143 20.85 40.78 -7.62
N ARG A 144 21.35 39.80 -6.86
CA ARG A 144 22.75 39.75 -6.44
C ARG A 144 23.71 39.63 -7.62
N GLU A 145 23.39 38.82 -8.61
CA GLU A 145 24.17 38.71 -9.84
C GLU A 145 24.24 40.05 -10.58
N ALA A 146 23.12 40.76 -10.72
CA ALA A 146 23.09 42.08 -11.34
C ALA A 146 23.93 43.12 -10.56
N GLU A 147 23.88 43.09 -9.21
CA GLU A 147 24.74 43.93 -8.36
C GLU A 147 26.23 43.62 -8.61
N VAL A 148 26.62 42.34 -8.65
CA VAL A 148 28.00 41.92 -8.93
C VAL A 148 28.45 42.38 -10.32
N TYR A 149 27.64 42.20 -11.35
CA TYR A 149 27.96 42.69 -12.70
C TYR A 149 28.13 44.20 -12.75
N SER A 150 27.28 44.97 -12.05
CA SER A 150 27.41 46.42 -11.96
C SER A 150 28.70 46.83 -11.26
N LEU A 151 29.04 46.19 -10.14
CA LEU A 151 30.28 46.46 -9.40
C LEU A 151 31.52 46.11 -10.23
N GLN A 152 31.48 44.98 -10.94
CA GLN A 152 32.56 44.57 -11.84
C GLN A 152 32.77 45.61 -12.96
N ALA A 153 31.69 46.10 -13.57
CA ALA A 153 31.78 47.16 -14.58
C ALA A 153 32.34 48.47 -14.02
N HIS A 154 31.99 48.83 -12.78
CA HIS A 154 32.55 50.01 -12.10
C HIS A 154 34.06 49.85 -11.83
N LEU A 155 34.50 48.69 -11.36
CA LEU A 155 35.92 48.39 -11.16
C LEU A 155 36.71 48.47 -12.46
N GLN A 156 36.20 47.88 -13.55
CA GLN A 156 36.85 47.95 -14.86
C GLN A 156 37.00 49.40 -15.36
N LYS A 157 35.98 50.24 -15.17
CA LYS A 157 36.06 51.68 -15.49
C LYS A 157 37.10 52.41 -14.64
N ALA A 158 37.17 52.13 -13.33
CA ALA A 158 38.15 52.74 -12.43
C ALA A 158 39.59 52.39 -12.85
N ILE A 159 39.86 51.11 -13.15
CA ILE A 159 41.16 50.64 -13.65
C ILE A 159 41.54 51.34 -14.97
N ALA A 160 40.60 51.42 -15.92
CA ALA A 160 40.84 52.10 -17.19
C ALA A 160 41.16 53.60 -17.00
N SER A 161 40.49 54.27 -16.07
CA SER A 161 40.73 55.69 -15.77
C SER A 161 42.08 55.95 -15.09
N GLN A 162 42.55 55.05 -14.22
CA GLN A 162 43.88 55.13 -13.60
C GLN A 162 44.99 54.93 -14.64
N ALA A 163 44.85 53.94 -15.54
CA ALA A 163 45.79 53.71 -16.64
C ALA A 163 45.89 54.91 -17.61
N THR A 164 44.82 55.71 -17.75
CA THR A 164 44.87 56.97 -18.52
C THR A 164 45.47 58.14 -17.75
N ALA A 165 45.35 58.17 -16.42
CA ALA A 165 45.95 59.21 -15.58
C ALA A 165 47.47 59.03 -15.42
N GLU A 166 47.96 57.78 -15.31
CA GLU A 166 49.40 57.47 -15.28
C GLU A 166 50.11 57.85 -16.59
N LYS A 167 49.42 57.78 -17.74
CA LYS A 167 49.95 58.25 -19.04
C LYS A 167 50.05 59.77 -19.17
N GLN A 168 49.45 60.55 -18.27
CA GLN A 168 49.64 62.00 -18.18
C GLN A 168 50.66 62.40 -17.10
N SER A 169 51.14 61.46 -16.30
CA SER A 169 52.17 61.66 -15.27
C SER A 169 53.47 60.92 -15.60
N THR A 170 53.84 60.82 -16.88
CA THR A 170 55.14 60.27 -17.32
C THR A 170 56.24 61.34 -17.19
N ILE A 171 56.53 61.76 -15.96
CA ILE A 171 57.87 62.23 -15.57
C ILE A 171 58.17 61.68 -14.17
N GLY A 172 58.88 60.55 -14.13
CA GLY A 172 59.78 60.20 -13.02
C GLY A 172 59.34 59.06 -12.10
N GLY A 173 60.15 57.99 -12.07
CA GLY A 173 60.33 57.17 -10.87
C GLY A 173 60.13 55.67 -11.07
N GLU A 174 61.23 54.94 -11.21
CA GLU A 174 61.31 53.49 -11.28
C GLU A 174 61.20 52.82 -9.88
N THR A 175 60.96 51.50 -9.92
CA THR A 175 61.24 50.44 -8.92
C THR A 175 60.38 50.39 -7.66
N GLU A 176 59.57 49.35 -7.48
CA GLU A 176 59.97 48.03 -6.93
C GLU A 176 58.75 47.07 -6.96
N ASP A 177 58.95 45.96 -7.66
CA ASP A 177 57.99 44.87 -7.89
C ASP A 177 57.91 43.98 -6.64
N ALA A 178 56.72 43.92 -6.05
CA ALA A 178 56.46 43.15 -4.84
C ALA A 178 56.20 41.68 -5.19
N GLU A 179 57.10 40.81 -4.70
CA GLU A 179 57.10 39.35 -4.78
C GLU A 179 55.71 38.70 -4.93
N SER A 180 55.35 38.33 -6.17
CA SER A 180 54.26 37.39 -6.40
C SER A 180 54.75 35.96 -6.11
N VAL A 181 54.14 35.30 -5.14
CA VAL A 181 54.29 33.86 -4.91
C VAL A 181 53.92 33.10 -6.20
N PHE A 182 54.91 32.48 -6.83
CA PHE A 182 54.71 31.56 -7.93
C PHE A 182 53.97 30.31 -7.43
N VAL A 183 52.66 30.23 -7.70
CA VAL A 183 51.91 28.99 -7.60
C VAL A 183 52.22 28.18 -8.84
N ASP A 184 53.00 27.12 -8.66
CA ASP A 184 53.38 26.17 -9.70
C ASP A 184 52.14 25.62 -10.44
N PRO A 185 51.98 25.90 -11.76
CA PRO A 185 50.86 25.40 -12.57
C PRO A 185 50.88 23.88 -12.76
N GLU A 186 51.99 23.20 -12.45
CA GLU A 186 52.17 21.76 -12.63
C GLU A 186 51.96 20.95 -11.35
N ARG A 187 51.55 21.58 -10.25
CA ARG A 187 50.91 20.85 -9.15
C ARG A 187 49.52 20.45 -9.65
N ILE A 188 49.48 19.34 -10.40
CA ILE A 188 48.28 18.53 -10.61
C ILE A 188 47.77 18.25 -9.20
N GLU A 189 46.84 19.09 -8.74
CA GLU A 189 46.01 18.76 -7.61
C GLU A 189 45.45 17.40 -7.95
N LEU A 190 45.82 16.39 -7.19
CA LEU A 190 45.28 15.05 -7.36
C LEU A 190 43.77 15.21 -7.15
N ILE A 191 43.02 15.33 -8.25
CA ILE A 191 41.60 15.67 -8.30
C ILE A 191 40.87 14.52 -7.59
N GLY A 192 40.71 14.67 -6.29
CA GLY A 192 40.27 13.57 -5.45
C GLY A 192 40.04 14.02 -4.02
N PRO A 193 39.04 13.44 -3.34
CA PRO A 193 38.77 13.76 -1.95
C PRO A 193 39.99 13.47 -1.08
N ARG A 194 40.26 14.32 -0.08
CA ARG A 194 41.31 14.08 0.90
C ARG A 194 40.84 13.08 1.95
N CYS A 195 41.79 12.33 2.53
CA CYS A 195 41.51 11.39 3.60
C CYS A 195 40.87 12.11 4.79
N ARG A 196 39.69 11.67 5.22
CA ARG A 196 38.94 12.32 6.31
C ARG A 196 39.56 12.20 7.70
N ILE A 197 40.65 11.45 7.82
CA ILE A 197 41.32 11.18 9.11
C ILE A 197 42.60 11.99 9.23
N CYS A 198 43.52 11.85 8.26
CA CYS A 198 44.79 12.57 8.32
C CYS A 198 44.75 13.91 7.58
N MET A 199 43.78 14.14 6.68
CA MET A 199 43.65 15.34 5.83
C MET A 199 44.88 15.70 4.97
N LEU A 200 45.92 14.87 5.02
CA LEU A 200 47.23 15.08 4.40
C LEU A 200 47.36 14.36 3.05
N LYS A 201 46.83 13.13 2.97
CA LYS A 201 46.93 12.26 1.79
C LYS A 201 45.59 12.22 1.06
N SER A 202 45.62 11.96 -0.25
CA SER A 202 44.42 11.66 -1.02
C SER A 202 43.72 10.42 -0.47
N ALA A 203 42.40 10.46 -0.47
CA ALA A 203 41.58 9.32 -0.13
C ALA A 203 41.53 8.40 -1.34
N THR A 204 41.81 7.12 -1.13
CA THR A 204 41.84 6.09 -2.17
C THR A 204 41.07 4.85 -1.74
N VAL A 205 40.46 4.86 -0.55
CA VAL A 205 39.76 3.73 0.04
C VAL A 205 38.43 4.19 0.62
N MET A 206 37.34 3.55 0.24
CA MET A 206 36.00 3.79 0.80
C MET A 206 35.66 2.72 1.83
N ALA A 207 35.20 3.15 3.01
CA ALA A 207 34.82 2.25 4.10
C ALA A 207 33.41 1.68 3.90
N MET A 208 33.29 0.35 3.97
CA MET A 208 32.03 -0.39 3.88
C MET A 208 31.54 -0.83 5.28
N PRO A 209 30.20 -0.91 5.51
CA PRO A 209 29.15 -0.88 4.50
C PRO A 209 28.60 0.51 4.15
N CYS A 210 28.84 1.53 4.97
CA CYS A 210 28.10 2.79 4.89
C CYS A 210 28.55 3.76 3.79
N ARG A 211 29.73 3.58 3.16
CA ARG A 211 30.30 4.43 2.10
C ARG A 211 30.53 5.91 2.45
N HIS A 212 30.14 6.35 3.65
CA HIS A 212 30.25 7.73 4.11
C HIS A 212 31.68 8.15 4.49
N LEU A 213 32.56 7.19 4.75
CA LEU A 213 33.93 7.44 5.19
C LEU A 213 34.91 7.05 4.07
N ILE A 214 35.76 8.00 3.67
CA ILE A 214 36.79 7.83 2.64
C ILE A 214 38.16 8.14 3.25
N LEU A 215 39.10 7.23 3.07
CA LEU A 215 40.38 7.12 3.75
C LEU A 215 41.53 6.98 2.75
N CYS A 216 42.76 7.29 3.16
CA CYS A 216 43.96 6.87 2.44
C CYS A 216 44.38 5.46 2.88
N LYS A 217 45.19 4.76 2.07
CA LYS A 217 45.69 3.41 2.40
C LYS A 217 46.36 3.32 3.78
N GLY A 218 47.06 4.38 4.19
CA GLY A 218 47.68 4.46 5.51
C GLY A 218 46.69 4.47 6.67
N CYS A 219 45.61 5.24 6.56
CA CYS A 219 44.55 5.30 7.58
C CYS A 219 43.61 4.09 7.55
N ASP A 220 43.55 3.37 6.42
CA ASP A 220 42.76 2.14 6.31
C ASP A 220 43.42 0.94 7.01
N GLY A 221 44.74 0.80 6.90
CA GLY A 221 45.49 -0.39 7.36
C GLY A 221 46.59 -0.17 8.41
N GLY A 222 46.95 1.06 8.79
CA GLY A 222 48.11 1.31 9.67
C GLY A 222 47.81 2.22 10.86
N GLY A 223 48.02 1.72 12.09
CA GLY A 223 48.33 2.47 13.32
C GLY A 223 47.28 3.43 13.91
N GLY A 224 46.28 3.85 13.15
CA GLY A 224 45.21 4.78 13.56
C GLY A 224 43.86 4.31 13.02
N ALA A 225 43.49 3.06 13.33
CA ALA A 225 42.35 2.39 12.72
C ALA A 225 41.03 3.04 13.14
N VAL A 226 40.41 3.80 12.24
CA VAL A 226 39.02 4.23 12.41
C VAL A 226 38.11 3.02 12.25
N ARG A 227 37.52 2.60 13.38
CA ARG A 227 36.68 1.40 13.49
C ARG A 227 35.22 1.67 13.14
N ALA A 228 34.78 2.91 13.19
CA ALA A 228 33.41 3.29 12.89
C ALA A 228 33.36 4.59 12.08
N CYS A 229 32.36 4.71 11.22
CA CYS A 229 32.11 5.92 10.48
C CYS A 229 31.65 7.05 11.43
N PRO A 230 32.27 8.23 11.43
CA PRO A 230 31.83 9.34 12.29
C PRO A 230 30.47 9.93 11.91
N ILE A 231 29.95 9.62 10.71
CA ILE A 231 28.68 10.16 10.21
C ILE A 231 27.49 9.30 10.66
N CYS A 232 27.62 7.98 10.56
CA CYS A 232 26.51 7.05 10.79
C CYS A 232 26.82 5.98 11.83
N LEU A 233 27.99 6.06 12.47
CA LEU A 233 28.49 5.14 13.50
C LEU A 233 28.58 3.66 13.06
N ALA A 234 28.38 3.38 11.77
CA ALA A 234 28.53 2.03 11.22
C ALA A 234 29.98 1.56 11.38
N VAL A 235 30.13 0.36 11.95
CA VAL A 235 31.44 -0.30 12.09
C VAL A 235 32.00 -0.60 10.71
N LYS A 236 33.26 -0.24 10.48
CA LYS A 236 33.98 -0.53 9.24
C LYS A 236 34.29 -2.03 9.20
N ASN A 237 33.75 -2.71 8.20
CA ASN A 237 34.02 -4.14 7.97
C ASN A 237 35.24 -4.35 7.08
N TYR A 238 35.30 -3.62 5.96
CA TYR A 238 36.42 -3.66 5.00
C TYR A 238 36.49 -2.36 4.20
N GLY A 239 37.61 -2.12 3.52
CA GLY A 239 37.83 -1.00 2.61
C GLY A 239 37.82 -1.46 1.15
N VAL A 240 37.32 -0.61 0.25
CA VAL A 240 37.38 -0.83 -1.21
C VAL A 240 38.20 0.29 -1.84
N GLU A 241 39.20 -0.06 -2.66
CA GLU A 241 39.97 0.94 -3.39
C GLU A 241 39.10 1.63 -4.44
N VAL A 242 39.18 2.96 -4.46
CA VAL A 242 38.39 3.82 -5.35
C VAL A 242 39.33 4.73 -6.13
N LEU A 243 39.13 4.75 -7.45
CA LEU A 243 39.82 5.64 -8.36
C LEU A 243 38.89 6.82 -8.65
N TYR A 244 39.39 8.03 -8.43
CA TYR A 244 38.72 9.26 -8.82
C TYR A 244 39.30 9.65 -10.17
N VAL A 245 38.46 9.62 -11.20
CA VAL A 245 38.75 10.04 -12.58
C VAL A 245 38.20 11.45 -12.77
#